data_AF-A0A6L7YHY3-F1
#
_entry.id   AF-A0A6L7YHY3-F1
#
_cell.length_a   1.000
_cell.length_b   1.000
_cell.length_c   1.000
_cell.angle_alpha   90.00
_cell.angle_beta   90.00
_cell.angle_gamma   90.00
#
_symmetry.space_group_name_H-M   'P 1'
#
loop_
_entity.id
_entity.type
_entity.pdbx_description
1 polymer ?
#
loop_
_entity_poly.entity_id
_entity_poly.type
_entity_poly.pdbx_seq_one_letter_code
_entity_poly.pdbx_strand_id
1 'polypeptide(L)'
;MTAIRNPLARRRMILAAAALVASALFAACVDVRVSEDSGDARSALESATYLTENTRDGTATLEGGEFREQAAPGSATEVVIRLGKWSLGDIDGQGALDAAAITVEDPGGSGTFHYLHALISEDDDLRDAGVAFLGDRIRIEGVSAHAGVITVAMLDRRADEPYAAPPSVPVIRQFRLQDGELTEVGGSDGDGAFACDSTLPEAALVIVRSPESGDTVASGFEVSGCSRTHESNVVWQLLDRSGAVIAEGFTSGGGFDGPGEFSFSVEYESTEAQFAHLEVFELDESEGQGFPPPRDVVPLWLEAAP
;
A
#
# COMPACT_ATOMS: atom_id res chain seq x y z
N MET A 1 -64.24 7.05 62.03
CA MET A 1 -63.66 8.06 62.92
C MET A 1 -63.06 7.34 64.12
N THR A 2 -61.75 7.55 64.38
CA THR A 2 -61.01 7.23 65.64
C THR A 2 -60.81 5.72 65.91
N ALA A 3 -59.67 5.14 66.30
CA ALA A 3 -58.50 5.56 67.07
C ALA A 3 -57.25 4.71 66.67
N ILE A 4 -56.04 5.28 66.49
CA ILE A 4 -54.91 5.39 67.45
C ILE A 4 -54.44 4.04 68.07
N ARG A 5 -53.22 3.59 67.74
CA ARG A 5 -52.06 3.41 68.68
C ARG A 5 -50.81 2.85 67.96
N ASN A 6 -49.77 3.69 67.93
CA ASN A 6 -48.32 3.41 67.83
C ASN A 6 -47.83 2.61 69.07
N PRO A 7 -46.53 2.28 69.30
CA PRO A 7 -45.31 2.22 68.46
C PRO A 7 -44.39 1.00 68.83
N LEU A 8 -43.09 1.12 68.52
CA LEU A 8 -41.89 0.43 69.07
C LEU A 8 -41.36 -0.69 68.16
N ALA A 9 -40.06 -0.89 67.95
CA ALA A 9 -38.84 -0.16 68.23
C ALA A 9 -37.69 -1.07 67.73
N ARG A 10 -36.65 -0.47 67.15
CA ARG A 10 -35.23 -0.91 67.13
C ARG A 10 -34.91 -2.27 66.46
N ARG A 11 -33.73 -2.55 65.88
CA ARG A 11 -32.48 -1.89 65.43
C ARG A 11 -31.49 -3.07 65.25
N ARG A 12 -30.48 -2.93 64.38
CA ARG A 12 -29.19 -3.69 64.30
C ARG A 12 -29.15 -4.80 63.22
N MET A 13 -28.35 -4.58 62.16
CA MET A 13 -26.94 -5.06 61.95
C MET A 13 -26.94 -6.50 61.43
N ILE A 14 -26.11 -7.01 60.51
CA ILE A 14 -24.93 -6.60 59.73
C ILE A 14 -24.67 -7.78 58.76
N LEU A 15 -24.13 -7.50 57.55
CA LEU A 15 -23.40 -8.35 56.57
C LEU A 15 -23.76 -9.83 56.33
N ALA A 16 -23.90 -10.22 55.05
CA ALA A 16 -22.90 -11.06 54.36
C ALA A 16 -23.21 -11.21 52.85
N ALA A 17 -22.14 -11.24 52.06
CA ALA A 17 -22.11 -11.22 50.61
C ALA A 17 -22.39 -12.58 49.96
N ALA A 18 -22.87 -12.54 48.72
CA ALA A 18 -22.60 -13.57 47.71
C ALA A 18 -22.71 -12.94 46.32
N ALA A 19 -21.62 -12.37 45.84
CA ALA A 19 -21.44 -12.01 44.44
C ALA A 19 -21.10 -13.30 43.67
N LEU A 20 -22.04 -13.78 42.85
CA LEU A 20 -21.78 -14.79 41.84
C LEU A 20 -21.31 -14.06 40.59
N VAL A 21 -20.00 -13.90 40.46
CA VAL A 21 -19.37 -13.47 39.20
C VAL A 21 -19.35 -14.70 38.29
N ALA A 22 -20.28 -14.75 37.34
CA ALA A 22 -20.15 -15.65 36.20
C ALA A 22 -19.05 -15.05 35.30
N SER A 23 -17.81 -15.51 35.48
CA SER A 23 -16.73 -15.24 34.53
C SER A 23 -17.07 -15.90 33.20
N ALA A 24 -17.68 -15.15 32.29
CA ALA A 24 -17.61 -15.44 30.88
C ALA A 24 -16.17 -15.15 30.44
N LEU A 25 -15.35 -16.19 30.35
CA LEU A 25 -14.17 -16.15 29.50
C LEU A 25 -14.68 -16.00 28.07
N PHE A 26 -14.79 -14.76 27.60
CA PHE A 26 -14.64 -14.51 26.18
C PHE A 26 -13.18 -14.80 25.85
N ALA A 27 -12.90 -16.02 25.39
CA ALA A 27 -11.82 -16.19 24.45
C ALA A 27 -12.20 -15.33 23.24
N ALA A 28 -11.68 -14.11 23.20
CA ALA A 28 -11.63 -13.36 21.97
C ALA A 28 -10.73 -14.16 21.04
N CYS A 29 -11.31 -15.04 20.23
CA CYS A 29 -10.74 -15.26 18.92
C CYS A 29 -10.75 -13.87 18.27
N VAL A 30 -9.56 -13.29 18.16
CA VAL A 30 -9.35 -12.20 17.21
C VAL A 30 -9.62 -12.83 15.87
N ASP A 31 -10.82 -12.63 15.33
CA ASP A 31 -11.03 -12.79 13.90
C ASP A 31 -10.16 -11.70 13.26
N VAL A 32 -8.97 -12.10 12.81
CA VAL A 32 -8.18 -11.32 11.87
C VAL A 32 -9.04 -11.24 10.60
N ARG A 33 -9.91 -10.24 10.54
CA ARG A 33 -10.53 -9.84 9.29
C ARG A 33 -9.40 -9.20 8.49
N VAL A 34 -8.78 -10.00 7.62
CA VAL A 34 -8.16 -9.45 6.41
C VAL A 34 -9.23 -8.54 5.82
N SER A 35 -8.95 -7.24 5.76
CA SER A 35 -9.88 -6.22 5.28
C SER A 35 -10.57 -6.72 4.00
N GLU A 36 -11.89 -6.87 4.03
CA GLU A 36 -12.70 -7.16 2.82
C GLU A 36 -12.40 -6.10 1.71
N ASP A 37 -11.93 -4.92 2.14
CA ASP A 37 -11.65 -3.73 1.33
C ASP A 37 -10.47 -3.84 0.34
N SER A 38 -9.36 -4.50 0.69
CA SER A 38 -8.17 -4.53 -0.20
C SER A 38 -8.29 -5.54 -1.36
N GLY A 39 -9.01 -6.63 -1.15
CA GLY A 39 -9.35 -7.58 -2.23
C GLY A 39 -10.36 -6.99 -3.22
N ASP A 40 -11.34 -6.26 -2.71
CA ASP A 40 -12.34 -5.56 -3.53
C ASP A 40 -11.71 -4.39 -4.30
N ALA A 41 -10.89 -3.56 -3.65
CA ALA A 41 -10.17 -2.46 -4.30
C ALA A 41 -9.20 -2.95 -5.39
N ARG A 42 -8.49 -4.07 -5.14
CA ARG A 42 -7.66 -4.70 -6.18
C ARG A 42 -8.50 -5.09 -7.39
N SER A 43 -9.61 -5.79 -7.16
CA SER A 43 -10.50 -6.25 -8.24
C SER A 43 -11.08 -5.07 -9.03
N ALA A 44 -11.42 -3.98 -8.34
CA ALA A 44 -11.86 -2.74 -8.96
C ALA A 44 -10.75 -2.12 -9.84
N LEU A 45 -9.52 -1.98 -9.33
CA LEU A 45 -8.40 -1.43 -10.08
C LEU A 45 -7.98 -2.30 -11.28
N GLU A 46 -8.04 -3.63 -11.14
CA GLU A 46 -7.75 -4.59 -12.21
C GLU A 46 -8.82 -4.59 -13.33
N SER A 47 -9.97 -3.95 -13.10
CA SER A 47 -11.06 -3.81 -14.07
C SER A 47 -11.44 -2.35 -14.38
N ALA A 48 -10.71 -1.39 -13.81
CA ALA A 48 -10.97 0.04 -13.98
C ALA A 48 -10.61 0.54 -15.38
N THR A 49 -11.14 1.72 -15.71
CA THR A 49 -10.81 2.44 -16.95
C THR A 49 -9.84 3.58 -16.64
N TYR A 50 -8.68 3.54 -17.28
CA TYR A 50 -7.59 4.51 -17.10
C TYR A 50 -7.51 5.48 -18.27
N LEU A 51 -7.24 6.75 -18.00
CA LEU A 51 -6.96 7.79 -18.99
C LEU A 51 -5.57 7.58 -19.59
N THR A 52 -5.46 7.49 -20.91
CA THR A 52 -4.15 7.28 -21.56
C THR A 52 -4.16 7.84 -22.97
N GLU A 53 -3.07 8.49 -23.37
CA GLU A 53 -2.88 8.95 -24.75
C GLU A 53 -2.38 7.85 -25.70
N ASN A 54 -2.02 6.67 -25.17
CA ASN A 54 -1.42 5.59 -25.93
C ASN A 54 -2.45 4.67 -26.62
N THR A 55 -3.74 4.88 -26.38
CA THR A 55 -4.84 4.15 -27.05
C THR A 55 -5.62 5.05 -28.00
N ARG A 56 -6.40 4.43 -28.90
CA ARG A 56 -7.23 5.18 -29.87
C ARG A 56 -8.33 6.01 -29.22
N ASP A 57 -8.91 5.47 -28.15
CA ASP A 57 -10.10 6.04 -27.52
C ASP A 57 -9.72 7.03 -26.40
N GLY A 58 -8.43 7.20 -26.12
CA GLY A 58 -7.93 8.05 -25.03
C GLY A 58 -8.08 7.42 -23.64
N THR A 59 -8.48 6.14 -23.60
CA THR A 59 -8.71 5.38 -22.37
C THR A 59 -8.37 3.90 -22.56
N ALA A 60 -8.13 3.19 -21.47
CA ALA A 60 -7.92 1.75 -21.44
C ALA A 60 -8.71 1.12 -20.28
N THR A 61 -9.72 0.30 -20.59
CA THR A 61 -10.40 -0.53 -19.59
C THR A 61 -9.60 -1.82 -19.43
N LEU A 62 -9.09 -2.07 -18.22
CA LEU A 62 -8.31 -3.29 -17.96
C LEU A 62 -9.23 -4.50 -17.80
N GLU A 63 -8.71 -5.68 -18.12
CA GLU A 63 -9.32 -6.97 -17.83
C GLU A 63 -8.31 -7.81 -17.03
N GLY A 64 -8.51 -7.90 -15.71
CA GLY A 64 -7.57 -8.61 -14.83
C GLY A 64 -6.19 -7.94 -14.75
N GLY A 65 -6.17 -6.60 -14.80
CA GLY A 65 -4.97 -5.79 -14.68
C GLY A 65 -4.21 -5.56 -15.99
N GLU A 66 -4.75 -5.97 -17.14
CA GLU A 66 -4.12 -5.77 -18.44
C GLU A 66 -5.12 -5.32 -19.51
N PHE A 67 -4.69 -4.41 -20.38
CA PHE A 67 -5.39 -4.04 -21.62
C PHE A 67 -4.47 -4.27 -22.81
N ARG A 68 -5.05 -4.71 -23.93
CA ARG A 68 -4.34 -4.91 -25.21
C ARG A 68 -5.17 -4.41 -26.38
N GLU A 69 -4.52 -3.70 -27.30
CA GLU A 69 -5.07 -3.47 -28.64
C GLU A 69 -3.96 -3.44 -29.69
N GLN A 70 -4.30 -3.64 -30.98
CA GLN A 70 -3.33 -3.41 -32.05
C GLN A 70 -2.87 -1.95 -32.03
N ALA A 71 -1.57 -1.66 -32.18
CA ALA A 71 -1.06 -0.29 -32.15
C ALA A 71 -1.57 0.58 -33.32
N ALA A 72 -1.88 -0.05 -34.45
CA ALA A 72 -2.56 0.55 -35.60
C ALA A 72 -3.39 -0.53 -36.32
N PRO A 73 -4.42 -0.18 -37.11
CA PRO A 73 -5.17 -1.17 -37.88
C PRO A 73 -4.24 -2.02 -38.76
N GLY A 74 -4.19 -3.33 -38.49
CA GLY A 74 -3.32 -4.26 -39.21
C GLY A 74 -1.85 -4.26 -38.76
N SER A 75 -1.52 -3.61 -37.64
CA SER A 75 -0.19 -3.68 -37.03
C SER A 75 0.12 -5.09 -36.54
N ALA A 76 1.40 -5.47 -36.61
CA ALA A 76 1.93 -6.67 -35.96
C ALA A 76 2.32 -6.43 -34.49
N THR A 77 2.32 -5.18 -34.04
CA THR A 77 2.57 -4.78 -32.65
C THR A 77 1.28 -4.37 -31.95
N GLU A 78 1.28 -4.51 -30.63
CA GLU A 78 0.18 -4.17 -29.75
C GLU A 78 0.58 -3.05 -28.80
N VAL A 79 -0.40 -2.21 -28.45
CA VAL A 79 -0.36 -1.41 -27.23
C VAL A 79 -0.74 -2.35 -26.09
N VAL A 80 0.10 -2.43 -25.07
CA VAL A 80 -0.15 -3.22 -23.86
C VAL A 80 -0.07 -2.27 -22.68
N ILE A 81 -1.11 -2.25 -21.85
CA ILE A 81 -1.17 -1.44 -20.64
C ILE A 81 -1.41 -2.38 -19.47
N ARG A 82 -0.58 -2.26 -18.43
CA ARG A 82 -0.64 -3.14 -17.26
C ARG A 82 -0.74 -2.32 -15.98
N LEU A 83 -1.57 -2.77 -15.05
CA LEU A 83 -1.61 -2.24 -13.69
C LEU A 83 -0.30 -2.58 -12.98
N GLY A 84 0.33 -1.56 -12.42
CA GLY A 84 1.54 -1.64 -11.61
C GLY A 84 1.25 -1.53 -10.11
N LYS A 85 2.17 -0.90 -9.35
CA LYS A 85 1.95 -0.59 -7.93
C LYS A 85 0.79 0.39 -7.77
N TRP A 86 0.05 0.26 -6.68
CA TRP A 86 -1.05 1.15 -6.32
C TRP A 86 -1.10 1.33 -4.80
N SER A 87 -1.83 2.34 -4.35
CA SER A 87 -2.07 2.67 -2.95
C SER A 87 -3.49 3.23 -2.84
N LEU A 88 -4.17 2.89 -1.75
CA LEU A 88 -5.44 3.52 -1.40
C LEU A 88 -5.15 4.74 -0.52
N GLY A 89 -6.06 5.71 -0.50
CA GLY A 89 -5.95 6.90 0.33
C GLY A 89 -7.03 7.92 -0.03
N ASP A 90 -7.30 8.88 0.85
CA ASP A 90 -8.19 10.00 0.52
C ASP A 90 -7.37 11.09 -0.21
N ILE A 91 -7.63 11.21 -1.51
CA ILE A 91 -6.87 12.05 -2.45
C ILE A 91 -7.53 13.41 -2.62
N ASP A 92 -8.86 13.47 -2.63
CA ASP A 92 -9.60 14.73 -2.80
C ASP A 92 -10.03 15.40 -1.48
N GLY A 93 -9.81 14.74 -0.35
CA GLY A 93 -10.05 15.29 0.99
C GLY A 93 -11.51 15.19 1.44
N GLN A 94 -12.34 14.38 0.77
CA GLN A 94 -13.74 14.20 1.12
C GLN A 94 -13.97 13.05 2.13
N GLY A 95 -12.91 12.32 2.48
CA GLY A 95 -12.94 11.21 3.43
C GLY A 95 -13.50 9.91 2.87
N ALA A 96 -13.70 9.82 1.54
CA ALA A 96 -13.93 8.58 0.83
C ALA A 96 -12.58 7.93 0.48
N LEU A 97 -12.57 6.60 0.31
CA LEU A 97 -11.35 5.89 -0.06
C LEU A 97 -11.12 5.98 -1.57
N ASP A 98 -10.15 6.78 -1.97
CA ASP A 98 -9.67 6.90 -3.34
C ASP A 98 -8.47 5.96 -3.58
N ALA A 99 -7.95 5.96 -4.81
CA ALA A 99 -6.77 5.18 -5.18
C ALA A 99 -5.76 5.98 -6.03
N ALA A 100 -4.49 5.78 -5.74
CA ALA A 100 -3.38 6.15 -6.61
C ALA A 100 -2.85 4.88 -7.28
N ALA A 101 -2.78 4.83 -8.60
CA ALA A 101 -2.34 3.65 -9.33
C ALA A 101 -1.28 3.99 -10.37
N ILE A 102 -0.35 3.08 -10.60
CA ILE A 102 0.60 3.16 -11.71
C ILE A 102 0.10 2.30 -12.86
N THR A 103 0.14 2.82 -14.09
CA THR A 103 0.12 1.97 -15.28
C THR A 103 1.51 1.89 -15.90
N VAL A 104 1.81 0.72 -16.45
CA VAL A 104 2.99 0.46 -17.28
C VAL A 104 2.51 0.26 -18.71
N GLU A 105 2.92 1.16 -19.60
CA GLU A 105 2.39 1.25 -20.95
C GLU A 105 3.48 0.99 -22.00
N ASP A 106 3.26 -0.06 -22.79
CA ASP A 106 4.09 -0.44 -23.94
C ASP A 106 3.30 -0.12 -25.23
N PRO A 107 3.50 1.04 -25.88
CA PRO A 107 2.69 1.47 -27.02
C PRO A 107 3.02 0.75 -28.35
N GLY A 108 3.65 -0.43 -28.28
CA GLY A 108 4.09 -1.20 -29.45
C GLY A 108 5.44 -0.77 -30.06
N GLY A 109 6.20 0.06 -29.34
CA GLY A 109 7.58 0.47 -29.65
C GLY A 109 8.64 -0.21 -28.79
N SER A 110 9.75 0.48 -28.52
CA SER A 110 10.84 0.00 -27.64
C SER A 110 10.88 0.68 -26.26
N GLY A 111 9.97 1.62 -26.01
CA GLY A 111 9.84 2.31 -24.74
C GLY A 111 8.81 1.63 -23.86
N THR A 112 8.97 1.80 -22.55
CA THR A 112 8.02 1.33 -21.53
C THR A 112 7.77 2.49 -20.59
N PHE A 113 6.57 3.04 -20.66
CA PHE A 113 6.23 4.32 -20.03
C PHE A 113 5.43 4.07 -18.75
N HIS A 114 5.67 4.88 -17.74
CA HIS A 114 4.98 4.77 -16.46
C HIS A 114 4.15 6.02 -16.22
N TYR A 115 2.90 5.84 -15.83
CA TYR A 115 1.97 6.92 -15.53
C TYR A 115 1.40 6.74 -14.13
N LEU A 116 1.21 7.84 -13.42
CA LEU A 116 0.46 7.92 -12.17
C LEU A 116 -0.97 8.34 -12.47
N HIS A 117 -1.92 7.64 -11.88
CA HIS A 117 -3.35 7.93 -11.95
C HIS A 117 -3.90 8.21 -10.56
N ALA A 118 -4.79 9.20 -10.46
CA ALA A 118 -5.62 9.44 -9.29
C ALA A 118 -7.06 9.03 -9.62
N LEU A 119 -7.50 7.93 -9.02
CA LEU A 119 -8.85 7.42 -9.16
C LEU A 119 -9.67 7.85 -7.95
N ILE A 120 -10.70 8.66 -8.18
CA ILE A 120 -11.58 9.16 -7.13
C ILE A 120 -12.80 8.25 -7.02
N SER A 121 -13.21 7.97 -5.79
CA SER A 121 -14.44 7.22 -5.51
C SER A 121 -15.67 8.06 -5.84
N GLU A 122 -16.47 7.61 -6.81
CA GLU A 122 -17.74 8.21 -7.21
C GLU A 122 -18.82 7.10 -7.26
N ASP A 123 -19.87 7.20 -6.44
CA ASP A 123 -20.98 6.23 -6.39
C ASP A 123 -20.55 4.75 -6.22
N ASP A 124 -19.55 4.51 -5.35
CA ASP A 124 -18.90 3.21 -5.11
C ASP A 124 -18.05 2.66 -6.29
N ASP A 125 -17.82 3.45 -7.34
CA ASP A 125 -16.93 3.13 -8.45
C ASP A 125 -15.65 4.02 -8.42
N LEU A 126 -14.51 3.48 -8.85
CA LEU A 126 -13.27 4.25 -9.00
C LEU A 126 -13.19 4.88 -10.39
N ARG A 127 -13.21 6.22 -10.46
CA ARG A 127 -13.07 6.97 -11.70
C ARG A 127 -11.71 7.63 -11.81
N ASP A 128 -10.96 7.35 -12.87
CA ASP A 128 -9.73 8.06 -13.15
C ASP A 128 -10.00 9.56 -13.40
N ALA A 129 -9.53 10.39 -12.48
CA ALA A 129 -9.78 11.81 -12.43
C ALA A 129 -8.59 12.64 -12.90
N GLY A 130 -7.40 12.05 -13.03
CA GLY A 130 -6.19 12.76 -13.45
C GLY A 130 -5.00 11.82 -13.62
N VAL A 131 -4.18 12.13 -14.61
CA VAL A 131 -3.01 11.33 -14.99
C VAL A 131 -1.76 12.20 -15.09
N ALA A 132 -0.62 11.68 -14.66
CA ALA A 132 0.70 12.31 -14.80
C ALA A 132 1.73 11.30 -15.33
N PHE A 133 2.52 11.72 -16.32
CA PHE A 133 3.65 10.92 -16.81
C PHE A 133 4.80 10.94 -15.80
N LEU A 134 5.31 9.76 -15.43
CA LEU A 134 6.41 9.61 -14.49
C LEU A 134 7.77 9.43 -15.19
N GLY A 135 7.82 8.65 -16.26
CA GLY A 135 9.07 8.39 -16.98
C GLY A 135 9.05 7.19 -17.92
N ASP A 136 10.14 7.03 -18.67
CA ASP A 136 10.39 5.91 -19.59
C ASP A 136 11.48 5.00 -19.00
N ARG A 137 11.19 3.70 -18.87
CA ARG A 137 12.09 2.67 -18.33
C ARG A 137 12.65 3.01 -16.95
N ILE A 138 11.80 3.60 -16.13
CA ILE A 138 12.02 3.81 -14.69
C ILE A 138 11.63 2.54 -13.90
N ARG A 139 11.95 2.51 -12.61
CA ARG A 139 11.48 1.49 -11.67
C ARG A 139 10.67 2.16 -10.56
N ILE A 140 9.41 1.77 -10.37
CA ILE A 140 8.61 2.27 -9.24
C ILE A 140 8.96 1.45 -8.00
N GLU A 141 9.42 2.13 -6.96
CA GLU A 141 9.72 1.52 -5.66
C GLU A 141 8.47 1.56 -4.76
N GLY A 142 7.75 2.68 -4.71
CA GLY A 142 6.57 2.80 -3.86
C GLY A 142 5.59 3.90 -4.30
N VAL A 143 4.32 3.74 -3.89
CA VAL A 143 3.24 4.71 -4.08
C VAL A 143 2.53 4.87 -2.76
N SER A 144 2.20 6.10 -2.37
CA SER A 144 1.38 6.39 -1.20
C SER A 144 0.43 7.53 -1.52
N ALA A 145 -0.82 7.42 -1.10
CA ALA A 145 -1.77 8.52 -1.09
C ALA A 145 -2.13 8.85 0.36
N HIS A 146 -1.75 10.04 0.83
CA HIS A 146 -2.00 10.45 2.21
C HIS A 146 -2.27 11.95 2.30
N ALA A 147 -3.36 12.32 2.99
CA ALA A 147 -3.77 13.71 3.22
C ALA A 147 -3.79 14.56 1.93
N GLY A 148 -4.38 14.01 0.86
CA GLY A 148 -4.49 14.66 -0.45
C GLY A 148 -3.17 14.84 -1.21
N VAL A 149 -2.09 14.18 -0.79
CA VAL A 149 -0.81 14.15 -1.50
C VAL A 149 -0.49 12.73 -1.92
N ILE A 150 -0.21 12.55 -3.21
CA ILE A 150 0.29 11.29 -3.74
C ILE A 150 1.81 11.38 -3.83
N THR A 151 2.53 10.46 -3.18
CA THR A 151 3.98 10.35 -3.23
C THR A 151 4.35 9.11 -4.05
N VAL A 152 5.24 9.30 -5.03
CA VAL A 152 5.82 8.21 -5.82
C VAL A 152 7.33 8.18 -5.60
N ALA A 153 7.83 7.06 -5.08
CA ALA A 153 9.24 6.75 -4.99
C ALA A 153 9.64 5.87 -6.19
N MET A 154 10.67 6.27 -6.91
CA MET A 154 11.10 5.60 -8.14
C MET A 154 12.61 5.72 -8.34
N LEU A 155 13.18 4.81 -9.14
CA LEU A 155 14.50 4.97 -9.71
C LEU A 155 14.40 5.38 -11.17
N ASP A 156 15.20 6.37 -11.52
CA ASP A 156 15.43 6.79 -12.90
C ASP A 156 16.86 6.44 -13.33
N ARG A 157 17.11 6.53 -14.63
CA ARG A 157 18.42 6.44 -15.24
C ARG A 157 19.23 7.73 -14.96
N ARG A 158 20.56 7.66 -14.86
CA ARG A 158 21.37 8.91 -14.88
C ARG A 158 21.23 9.58 -16.23
N ALA A 159 21.06 10.91 -16.27
CA ALA A 159 20.77 11.65 -17.50
C ALA A 159 21.70 11.35 -18.71
N ASP A 160 22.96 10.97 -18.47
CA ASP A 160 23.98 10.65 -19.48
C ASP A 160 24.09 9.17 -19.89
N GLU A 161 23.38 8.26 -19.23
CA GLU A 161 23.37 6.82 -19.54
C GLU A 161 22.50 6.48 -20.79
N PRO A 162 22.69 5.33 -21.45
CA PRO A 162 21.73 4.86 -22.45
C PRO A 162 20.45 4.33 -21.78
N TYR A 163 19.30 4.40 -22.45
CA TYR A 163 18.05 3.83 -21.91
C TYR A 163 18.04 2.30 -21.70
N ALA A 164 19.10 1.60 -22.11
CA ALA A 164 19.28 0.19 -21.78
C ALA A 164 19.97 -0.02 -20.42
N ALA A 165 20.50 1.04 -19.81
CA ALA A 165 21.08 0.98 -18.48
C ALA A 165 19.97 0.79 -17.43
N PRO A 166 20.17 -0.06 -16.41
CA PRO A 166 19.24 -0.16 -15.30
C PRO A 166 19.05 1.19 -14.59
N PRO A 167 17.81 1.58 -14.26
CA PRO A 167 17.56 2.78 -13.46
C PRO A 167 18.23 2.63 -12.09
N SER A 168 18.89 3.68 -11.62
CA SER A 168 19.71 3.65 -10.39
C SER A 168 19.76 4.97 -9.61
N VAL A 169 19.13 6.03 -10.12
CA VAL A 169 19.06 7.34 -9.47
C VAL A 169 17.75 7.46 -8.71
N PRO A 170 17.78 7.57 -7.38
CA PRO A 170 16.58 7.80 -6.59
C PRO A 170 15.86 9.10 -6.94
N VAL A 171 14.55 9.02 -7.04
CA VAL A 171 13.64 10.12 -7.34
C VAL A 171 12.37 9.95 -6.50
N ILE A 172 11.97 11.03 -5.82
CA ILE A 172 10.66 11.14 -5.19
C ILE A 172 9.92 12.27 -5.87
N ARG A 173 8.69 12.00 -6.31
CA ARG A 173 7.76 13.02 -6.80
C ARG A 173 6.51 13.03 -5.94
N GLN A 174 5.98 14.23 -5.70
CA GLN A 174 4.75 14.43 -4.96
C GLN A 174 3.75 15.15 -5.83
N PHE A 175 2.51 14.69 -5.82
CA PHE A 175 1.44 15.21 -6.65
C PHE A 175 0.22 15.58 -5.80
N ARG A 176 -0.54 16.55 -6.27
CA ARG A 176 -1.91 16.81 -5.82
C ARG A 176 -2.85 16.81 -7.01
N LEU A 177 -4.03 16.24 -6.84
CA LEU A 177 -5.12 16.39 -7.79
C LEU A 177 -5.77 17.76 -7.60
N GLN A 178 -5.77 18.59 -8.64
CA GLN A 178 -6.43 19.90 -8.65
C GLN A 178 -7.12 20.08 -10.00
N ASP A 179 -8.42 20.37 -9.99
CA ASP A 179 -9.22 20.62 -11.21
C ASP A 179 -9.11 19.51 -12.29
N GLY A 180 -8.93 18.25 -11.87
CA GLY A 180 -8.78 17.10 -12.77
C GLY A 180 -7.37 16.91 -13.33
N GLU A 181 -6.37 17.61 -12.79
CA GLU A 181 -4.97 17.50 -13.18
C GLU A 181 -4.09 17.10 -11.99
N LEU A 182 -3.18 16.14 -12.21
CA LEU A 182 -2.15 15.81 -11.24
C LEU A 182 -0.98 16.79 -11.39
N THR A 183 -0.90 17.75 -10.47
CA THR A 183 0.20 18.73 -10.44
C THR A 183 1.29 18.26 -9.50
N GLU A 184 2.54 18.25 -9.97
CA GLU A 184 3.70 18.01 -9.11
C GLU A 184 3.88 19.19 -8.14
N VAL A 185 3.85 18.92 -6.84
CA VAL A 185 3.92 19.92 -5.77
C VAL A 185 5.23 19.88 -4.99
N GLY A 186 6.06 18.87 -5.23
CA GLY A 186 7.32 18.67 -4.51
C GLY A 186 8.01 17.37 -4.91
N GLY A 187 9.19 17.16 -4.33
CA GLY A 187 10.01 16.00 -4.65
C GLY A 187 11.48 16.21 -4.30
N SER A 188 12.27 15.18 -4.58
CA SER A 188 13.72 15.18 -4.42
C SER A 188 14.35 14.20 -5.40
N ASP A 189 15.49 14.57 -5.97
CA ASP A 189 16.25 13.75 -6.93
C ASP A 189 17.66 13.45 -6.42
N GLY A 190 18.24 12.36 -6.92
CA GLY A 190 19.65 12.00 -6.72
C GLY A 190 19.88 11.01 -5.58
N ASP A 191 21.14 10.66 -5.34
CA ASP A 191 21.54 9.61 -4.38
C ASP A 191 21.03 9.83 -2.94
N GLY A 192 20.63 11.07 -2.60
CA GLY A 192 20.05 11.43 -1.31
C GLY A 192 18.52 11.44 -1.26
N ALA A 193 17.80 11.26 -2.38
CA ALA A 193 16.34 11.28 -2.38
C ALA A 193 15.74 10.09 -1.61
N PHE A 194 16.48 8.98 -1.53
CA PHE A 194 16.18 7.88 -0.61
C PHE A 194 17.11 7.90 0.61
N ALA A 195 17.68 9.03 1.01
CA ALA A 195 18.25 9.07 2.36
C ALA A 195 17.08 8.86 3.34
N CYS A 196 17.19 7.94 4.29
CA CYS A 196 16.15 7.74 5.29
C CYS A 196 16.25 8.84 6.36
N ASP A 197 16.02 10.07 5.96
CA ASP A 197 16.18 11.27 6.77
C ASP A 197 15.11 12.32 6.43
N SER A 198 15.23 13.52 7.00
CA SER A 198 14.27 14.61 6.81
C SER A 198 14.09 15.12 5.37
N THR A 199 14.86 14.61 4.39
CA THR A 199 14.62 14.91 2.97
C THR A 199 13.42 14.15 2.39
N LEU A 200 13.00 13.06 3.04
CA LEU A 200 11.78 12.35 2.65
C LEU A 200 10.52 13.16 2.99
N PRO A 201 9.42 12.92 2.26
CA PRO A 201 8.12 13.50 2.52
C PRO A 201 7.69 13.53 4.00
N GLU A 202 7.01 14.61 4.39
CA GLU A 202 6.22 14.69 5.64
C GLU A 202 4.89 13.91 5.52
N ALA A 203 4.96 12.67 5.05
CA ALA A 203 3.84 11.75 4.90
C ALA A 203 4.21 10.38 5.46
N ALA A 204 3.20 9.58 5.79
CA ALA A 204 3.41 8.18 6.13
C ALA A 204 3.97 7.43 4.92
N LEU A 205 4.99 6.59 5.13
CA LEU A 205 5.61 5.82 4.05
C LEU A 205 6.24 4.53 4.58
N VAL A 206 6.30 3.54 3.70
CA VAL A 206 7.10 2.32 3.86
C VAL A 206 7.72 2.05 2.49
N ILE A 207 9.04 1.93 2.43
CA ILE A 207 9.80 1.64 1.21
C ILE A 207 10.79 0.53 1.55
N VAL A 208 10.66 -0.63 0.91
CA VAL A 208 11.65 -1.69 0.95
C VAL A 208 12.73 -1.39 -0.09
N ARG A 209 14.00 -1.41 0.33
CA ARG A 209 15.16 -1.16 -0.56
C ARG A 209 15.89 -2.43 -0.94
N SER A 210 15.79 -3.45 -0.09
CA SER A 210 16.35 -4.78 -0.33
C SER A 210 15.49 -5.79 0.43
N PRO A 211 15.15 -6.94 -0.16
CA PRO A 211 15.45 -7.35 -1.54
C PRO A 211 14.76 -6.49 -2.60
N GLU A 212 15.26 -6.52 -3.83
CA GLU A 212 14.61 -5.87 -4.98
C GLU A 212 13.51 -6.77 -5.55
N SER A 213 12.51 -6.16 -6.20
CA SER A 213 11.47 -6.91 -6.91
C SER A 213 12.07 -7.83 -7.97
N GLY A 214 11.75 -9.13 -7.89
CA GLY A 214 12.23 -10.17 -8.78
C GLY A 214 13.48 -10.90 -8.29
N ASP A 215 14.08 -10.48 -7.18
CA ASP A 215 15.23 -11.16 -6.59
C ASP A 215 14.90 -12.60 -6.19
N THR A 216 15.90 -13.47 -6.33
CA THR A 216 15.88 -14.81 -5.75
C THR A 216 16.49 -14.76 -4.36
N VAL A 217 15.76 -15.21 -3.34
CA VAL A 217 16.17 -15.17 -1.93
C VAL A 217 16.08 -16.55 -1.27
N ALA A 218 16.96 -16.81 -0.31
CA ALA A 218 16.95 -18.00 0.54
C ALA A 218 16.43 -17.66 1.95
N SER A 219 15.92 -18.65 2.69
CA SER A 219 15.50 -18.44 4.09
C SER A 219 16.61 -17.81 4.92
N GLY A 220 16.25 -16.84 5.76
CA GLY A 220 17.17 -16.00 6.52
C GLY A 220 17.67 -14.78 5.74
N PHE A 221 17.04 -14.41 4.62
CA PHE A 221 17.38 -13.20 3.89
C PHE A 221 17.06 -11.95 4.72
N GLU A 222 17.89 -10.91 4.52
CA GLU A 222 17.69 -9.62 5.19
C GLU A 222 16.82 -8.71 4.34
N VAL A 223 15.89 -8.06 5.01
CA VAL A 223 15.08 -6.97 4.47
C VAL A 223 15.58 -5.68 5.09
N SER A 224 15.73 -4.65 4.27
CA SER A 224 16.04 -3.30 4.74
C SER A 224 15.25 -2.27 3.98
N GLY A 225 14.95 -1.17 4.64
CA GLY A 225 14.17 -0.10 4.05
C GLY A 225 14.06 1.11 4.94
N CYS A 226 13.09 1.95 4.61
CA CYS A 226 12.82 3.18 5.32
C CYS A 226 11.32 3.32 5.53
N SER A 227 10.94 3.77 6.71
CA SER A 227 9.54 4.05 7.00
C SER A 227 9.36 5.32 7.81
N ARG A 228 8.13 5.82 7.77
CA ARG A 228 7.58 6.82 8.68
C ARG A 228 6.15 6.39 8.98
N THR A 229 5.93 5.78 10.15
CA THR A 229 4.63 5.24 10.57
C THR A 229 4.15 5.92 11.85
N HIS A 230 2.88 5.80 12.23
CA HIS A 230 2.31 6.51 13.37
C HIS A 230 3.03 6.19 14.70
N GLU A 231 3.22 4.89 14.97
CA GLU A 231 3.86 4.39 16.20
C GLU A 231 5.30 3.90 16.00
N SER A 232 5.95 4.25 14.89
CA SER A 232 7.25 3.71 14.49
C SER A 232 7.27 2.18 14.33
N ASN A 233 6.09 1.55 14.25
CA ASN A 233 5.93 0.12 14.05
C ASN A 233 5.83 -0.18 12.55
N VAL A 234 6.54 -1.21 12.10
CA VAL A 234 6.50 -1.71 10.72
C VAL A 234 6.20 -3.20 10.78
N VAL A 235 5.09 -3.61 10.19
CA VAL A 235 4.65 -5.00 10.11
C VAL A 235 5.04 -5.57 8.76
N TRP A 236 5.32 -6.86 8.71
CA TRP A 236 5.63 -7.54 7.47
C TRP A 236 5.03 -8.95 7.44
N GLN A 237 4.74 -9.41 6.23
CA GLN A 237 4.31 -10.77 5.96
C GLN A 237 4.88 -11.26 4.62
N LEU A 238 5.20 -12.53 4.54
CA LEU A 238 5.61 -13.23 3.33
C LEU A 238 4.48 -14.16 2.91
N LEU A 239 3.92 -13.93 1.73
CA LEU A 239 2.86 -14.75 1.14
C LEU A 239 3.42 -15.64 0.05
N ASP A 240 3.05 -16.91 0.04
CA ASP A 240 3.39 -17.83 -1.03
C ASP A 240 2.59 -17.57 -2.33
N ARG A 241 2.83 -18.38 -3.37
CA ARG A 241 2.14 -18.26 -4.66
C ARG A 241 0.61 -18.38 -4.58
N SER A 242 0.08 -18.98 -3.53
CA SER A 242 -1.36 -19.16 -3.30
C SER A 242 -1.98 -18.00 -2.50
N GLY A 243 -1.15 -17.08 -1.99
CA GLY A 243 -1.57 -16.02 -1.07
C GLY A 243 -1.63 -16.48 0.39
N ALA A 244 -1.09 -17.65 0.73
CA ALA A 244 -0.99 -18.09 2.12
C ALA A 244 0.21 -17.41 2.80
N VAL A 245 -0.01 -16.84 3.98
CA VAL A 245 1.08 -16.30 4.81
C VAL A 245 1.95 -17.45 5.32
N ILE A 246 3.23 -17.44 4.96
CA ILE A 246 4.23 -18.46 5.32
C ILE A 246 5.29 -17.94 6.31
N ALA A 247 5.39 -16.63 6.47
CA ALA A 247 6.16 -15.98 7.54
C ALA A 247 5.58 -14.59 7.81
N GLU A 248 5.70 -14.09 9.04
CA GLU A 248 5.24 -12.75 9.43
C GLU A 248 6.01 -12.23 10.64
N GLY A 249 5.99 -10.92 10.83
CA GLY A 249 6.61 -10.29 11.99
C GLY A 249 6.44 -8.78 12.00
N PHE A 250 7.20 -8.15 12.88
CA PHE A 250 7.27 -6.69 12.98
C PHE A 250 8.68 -6.25 13.34
N THR A 251 8.99 -5.00 13.02
CA THR A 251 10.21 -4.31 13.39
C THR A 251 9.89 -2.85 13.70
N SER A 252 10.90 -2.10 14.15
CA SER A 252 10.78 -0.66 14.33
C SER A 252 11.40 0.08 13.15
N GLY A 253 10.80 1.20 12.78
CA GLY A 253 11.34 2.15 11.80
C GLY A 253 11.15 3.59 12.26
N GLY A 254 10.95 4.50 11.32
CA GLY A 254 10.66 5.91 11.63
C GLY A 254 9.21 6.16 12.02
N GLY A 255 8.96 7.32 12.62
CA GLY A 255 7.61 7.75 12.95
C GLY A 255 7.47 9.26 13.14
N PHE A 256 6.82 9.68 14.22
CA PHE A 256 6.52 11.11 14.45
C PHE A 256 7.76 12.02 14.36
N ASP A 257 8.90 11.58 14.91
CA ASP A 257 10.15 12.36 14.93
C ASP A 257 10.85 12.46 13.57
N GLY A 258 10.40 11.69 12.58
CA GLY A 258 11.08 11.58 11.29
C GLY A 258 11.01 10.18 10.71
N PRO A 259 11.34 10.06 9.41
CA PRO A 259 11.59 8.74 8.83
C PRO A 259 12.81 8.09 9.49
N GLY A 260 12.85 6.77 9.45
CA GLY A 260 13.85 5.96 10.12
C GLY A 260 14.02 4.62 9.42
N GLU A 261 15.25 4.13 9.40
CA GLU A 261 15.58 2.86 8.76
C GLU A 261 14.93 1.72 9.53
N PHE A 262 14.48 0.71 8.79
CA PHE A 262 14.09 -0.56 9.35
C PHE A 262 14.92 -1.68 8.73
N SER A 263 15.13 -2.75 9.51
CA SER A 263 15.66 -4.00 8.99
C SER A 263 15.10 -5.19 9.76
N PHE A 264 15.05 -6.35 9.12
CA PHE A 264 14.65 -7.62 9.72
C PHE A 264 15.07 -8.80 8.84
N SER A 265 15.28 -9.96 9.45
CA SER A 265 15.51 -11.21 8.73
C SER A 265 14.19 -11.97 8.53
N VAL A 266 14.03 -12.62 7.38
CA VAL A 266 12.86 -13.43 7.05
C VAL A 266 13.24 -14.90 6.96
N GLU A 267 12.78 -15.69 7.93
CA GLU A 267 12.88 -17.15 7.92
C GLU A 267 11.57 -17.75 7.40
N TYR A 268 11.66 -18.72 6.50
CA TYR A 268 10.50 -19.41 5.92
C TYR A 268 10.80 -20.89 5.65
N GLU A 269 9.76 -21.70 5.60
CA GLU A 269 9.83 -23.10 5.15
C GLU A 269 9.13 -23.23 3.79
N SER A 270 9.83 -23.78 2.79
CA SER A 270 9.28 -24.06 1.46
C SER A 270 9.94 -25.28 0.85
N THR A 271 9.16 -26.32 0.55
CA THR A 271 9.70 -27.56 -0.02
C THR A 271 10.09 -27.44 -1.49
N GLU A 272 9.67 -26.36 -2.16
CA GLU A 272 9.94 -26.09 -3.56
C GLU A 272 10.35 -24.62 -3.75
N ALA A 273 11.12 -24.35 -4.79
CA ALA A 273 11.32 -22.96 -5.22
C ALA A 273 10.00 -22.42 -5.81
N GLN A 274 9.61 -21.22 -5.39
CA GLN A 274 8.32 -20.65 -5.79
C GLN A 274 8.31 -19.13 -5.79
N PHE A 275 7.34 -18.55 -6.51
CA PHE A 275 7.06 -17.13 -6.44
C PHE A 275 6.36 -16.78 -5.12
N ALA A 276 6.67 -15.61 -4.57
CA ALA A 276 6.12 -15.11 -3.32
C ALA A 276 6.01 -13.58 -3.35
N HIS A 277 5.28 -13.02 -2.38
CA HIS A 277 5.16 -11.59 -2.15
C HIS A 277 5.57 -11.26 -0.71
N LEU A 278 6.60 -10.43 -0.55
CA LEU A 278 6.88 -9.79 0.73
C LEU A 278 6.06 -8.50 0.80
N GLU A 279 5.23 -8.38 1.81
CA GLU A 279 4.49 -7.15 2.10
C GLU A 279 5.04 -6.52 3.38
N VAL A 280 5.34 -5.23 3.33
CA VAL A 280 5.81 -4.44 4.47
C VAL A 280 4.91 -3.22 4.60
N PHE A 281 4.30 -3.03 5.76
CA PHE A 281 3.19 -2.09 5.92
C PHE A 281 3.04 -1.59 7.36
N GLU A 282 2.26 -0.56 7.54
CA GLU A 282 1.74 -0.13 8.85
C GLU A 282 0.35 -0.74 9.09
N LEU A 283 0.00 -1.01 10.35
CA LEU A 283 -1.36 -1.48 10.68
C LEU A 283 -2.33 -0.31 10.67
N ASP A 284 -3.55 -0.58 10.23
CA ASP A 284 -4.63 0.39 10.37
C ASP A 284 -5.19 0.35 11.80
N GLU A 285 -4.75 1.28 12.64
CA GLU A 285 -5.25 1.43 14.02
C GLU A 285 -6.62 2.12 14.10
N SER A 286 -7.09 2.68 12.98
CA SER A 286 -8.36 3.42 12.92
C SER A 286 -9.57 2.53 12.69
N GLU A 287 -9.36 1.24 12.45
CA GLU A 287 -10.41 0.29 12.02
C GLU A 287 -11.19 0.81 10.80
N GLY A 288 -10.49 1.35 9.80
CA GLY A 288 -11.07 1.89 8.56
C GLY A 288 -11.67 3.29 8.67
N GLN A 289 -11.43 4.03 9.76
CA GLN A 289 -11.92 5.41 9.95
C GLN A 289 -10.89 6.49 9.56
N GLY A 290 -9.65 6.09 9.28
CA GLY A 290 -8.52 6.94 8.93
C GLY A 290 -7.95 6.61 7.55
N PHE A 291 -6.87 7.29 7.19
CA PHE A 291 -6.18 6.98 5.93
C PHE A 291 -5.62 5.56 5.99
N PRO A 292 -5.75 4.77 4.92
CA PRO A 292 -5.13 3.47 4.84
C PRO A 292 -3.61 3.60 5.04
N PRO A 293 -3.01 2.66 5.79
CA PRO A 293 -1.60 2.74 6.11
C PRO A 293 -0.72 2.47 4.88
N PRO A 294 0.50 3.04 4.83
CA PRO A 294 1.45 2.74 3.76
C PRO A 294 1.76 1.24 3.69
N ARG A 295 1.86 0.71 2.47
CA ARG A 295 2.21 -0.67 2.17
C ARG A 295 3.13 -0.73 0.96
N ASP A 296 4.21 -1.49 1.07
CA ASP A 296 5.07 -1.86 -0.03
C ASP A 296 5.01 -3.38 -0.25
N VAL A 297 4.90 -3.78 -1.51
CA VAL A 297 4.84 -5.18 -1.93
C VAL A 297 6.01 -5.45 -2.86
N VAL A 298 6.83 -6.43 -2.48
CA VAL A 298 8.03 -6.88 -3.21
C VAL A 298 7.82 -8.31 -3.68
N PRO A 299 7.56 -8.53 -4.97
CA PRO A 299 7.53 -9.87 -5.55
C PRO A 299 8.92 -10.50 -5.55
N LEU A 300 9.04 -11.76 -5.15
CA LEU A 300 10.31 -12.47 -4.97
C LEU A 300 10.24 -13.91 -5.49
N TRP A 301 11.40 -14.50 -5.78
CA TRP A 301 11.56 -15.94 -5.98
C TRP A 301 12.19 -16.56 -4.74
N LEU A 302 11.46 -17.42 -4.05
CA LEU A 302 11.98 -18.17 -2.90
C LEU A 302 12.75 -19.41 -3.37
N GLU A 303 13.93 -19.63 -2.82
CA GLU A 303 14.61 -20.93 -2.89
C GLU A 303 13.88 -21.97 -2.02
N ALA A 304 14.07 -23.26 -2.32
CA ALA A 304 13.58 -24.31 -1.45
C ALA A 304 14.37 -24.31 -0.12
N ALA A 305 13.66 -24.25 0.99
CA ALA A 305 14.17 -24.25 2.36
C ALA A 305 13.39 -25.32 3.17
N PRO A 306 13.96 -26.53 3.35
CA PRO A 306 13.32 -27.65 4.03
C PRO A 306 13.39 -27.60 5.55
#